data_AF-A0A1J3GBS4-F1
#
_entry.id   AF-A0A1J3GBS4-F1
#
_cell.length_a   1.000
_cell.length_b   1.000
_cell.length_c   1.000
_cell.angle_alpha   90.00
_cell.angle_beta   90.00
_cell.angle_gamma   90.00
#
_symmetry.space_group_name_H-M   'P 1'
#
loop_
_entity.id
_entity.type
_entity.pdbx_description
1 polymer ?
#
loop_
_entity_poly.entity_id
_entity_poly.type
_entity_poly.pdbx_seq_one_letter_code
_entity_poly.pdbx_strand_id
1 'polypeptide(L)'
;PQESKKMKMFFRCFKPKFYKKSISTTSYMKIRLDTVRRRRIAMVNYLKMDIVNFLNNGHDYNAYTRAEVLLEELRIISCYDIIERFCDCISE
;
A
#
# COMPACT_ATOMS: atom_id res chain seq x y z
N PRO A 1 -10.24 37.97 14.98
CA PRO A 1 -9.22 37.14 15.69
C PRO A 1 -9.80 36.10 16.67
N GLN A 2 -10.78 36.46 17.51
CA GLN A 2 -11.42 35.51 18.45
C GLN A 2 -12.45 34.58 17.81
N GLU A 3 -13.23 35.02 16.82
CA GLU A 3 -14.20 34.16 16.11
C GLU A 3 -13.53 33.04 15.31
N SER A 4 -12.40 33.31 14.65
CA SER A 4 -11.60 32.28 13.97
C SER A 4 -11.11 31.18 14.94
N LYS A 5 -10.77 31.56 16.18
CA LYS A 5 -10.40 30.61 17.23
C LYS A 5 -11.61 29.80 17.71
N LYS A 6 -12.78 30.42 17.88
CA LYS A 6 -14.04 29.74 18.21
C LYS A 6 -14.49 28.78 17.10
N MET A 7 -14.38 29.18 15.82
CA MET A 7 -14.69 28.34 14.66
C MET A 7 -13.78 27.11 14.61
N LYS A 8 -12.46 27.29 14.77
CA LYS A 8 -11.50 26.17 14.88
C LYS A 8 -11.80 25.26 16.07
N MET A 9 -12.21 25.82 17.21
CA MET A 9 -12.59 25.06 18.41
C MET A 9 -13.90 24.28 18.23
N PHE A 10 -14.88 24.85 17.50
CA PHE A 10 -16.16 24.22 17.18
C PHE A 10 -16.00 23.05 16.21
N PHE A 11 -15.19 23.22 15.15
CA PHE A 11 -14.78 22.12 14.26
C PHE A 11 -13.97 21.03 14.99
N ARG A 12 -13.24 21.39 16.04
CA ARG A 12 -12.47 20.44 16.88
C ARG A 12 -13.37 19.60 17.77
N CYS A 13 -14.49 20.14 18.27
CA CYS A 13 -15.44 19.41 19.12
C CYS A 13 -16.46 18.58 18.33
N PHE A 14 -16.79 18.97 17.10
CA PHE A 14 -17.76 18.26 16.26
C PHE A 14 -17.16 17.95 14.89
N LYS A 15 -16.26 16.96 14.83
CA LYS A 15 -15.83 16.44 13.54
C LYS A 15 -17.06 15.86 12.81
N PRO A 16 -17.35 16.30 11.56
CA PRO A 16 -18.53 15.86 10.84
C PRO A 16 -18.64 14.34 10.77
N LYS A 17 -19.87 13.80 10.68
CA LYS A 17 -20.10 12.36 10.46
C LYS A 17 -19.28 11.84 9.27
N PHE A 18 -19.14 12.65 8.22
CA PHE A 18 -18.29 12.38 7.08
C PHE A 18 -16.81 12.18 7.45
N TYR A 19 -16.22 13.08 8.25
CA TYR A 19 -14.83 12.96 8.69
C TYR A 19 -14.60 11.65 9.45
N LYS A 20 -15.46 11.35 10.43
CA LYS A 20 -15.34 10.12 11.23
C LYS A 20 -15.45 8.88 10.34
N LYS A 21 -16.37 8.89 9.38
CA LYS A 21 -16.54 7.80 8.42
C LYS A 21 -15.31 7.66 7.52
N SER A 22 -14.80 8.76 6.97
CA SER A 22 -13.59 8.78 6.13
C SER A 22 -12.40 8.18 6.86
N ILE A 23 -12.10 8.62 8.08
CA ILE A 23 -11.02 8.05 8.91
C ILE A 23 -11.22 6.55 9.13
N SER A 24 -12.42 6.13 9.53
CA SER A 24 -12.68 4.69 9.77
C SER A 24 -12.49 3.83 8.52
N THR A 25 -12.91 4.33 7.35
CA THR A 25 -12.73 3.63 6.08
C THR A 25 -11.26 3.59 5.68
N THR A 26 -10.52 4.68 5.87
CA THR A 26 -9.07 4.77 5.61
C THR A 26 -8.30 3.79 6.50
N SER A 27 -8.61 3.71 7.80
CA SER A 27 -8.00 2.73 8.70
C SER A 27 -8.24 1.28 8.23
N TYR A 28 -9.48 0.97 7.81
CA TYR A 28 -9.80 -0.35 7.26
C TYR A 28 -9.05 -0.63 5.95
N MET A 29 -8.89 0.39 5.09
CA MET A 29 -8.12 0.28 3.85
C MET A 29 -6.65 -0.04 4.12
N LYS A 30 -6.01 0.59 5.12
CA LYS A 30 -4.62 0.28 5.51
C LYS A 30 -4.45 -1.18 5.93
N ILE A 31 -5.37 -1.73 6.73
CA ILE A 31 -5.33 -3.15 7.16
C ILE A 31 -5.41 -4.08 5.95
N ARG A 32 -6.33 -3.80 5.01
CA ARG A 32 -6.48 -4.59 3.79
C ARG A 32 -5.25 -4.49 2.90
N LEU A 33 -4.69 -3.29 2.76
CA LEU A 33 -3.48 -3.03 1.98
C LEU A 33 -2.29 -3.83 2.52
N ASP A 34 -2.08 -3.82 3.83
CA ASP A 34 -1.01 -4.59 4.48
C ASP A 34 -1.16 -6.10 4.23
N THR A 35 -2.39 -6.62 4.32
CA THR A 35 -2.68 -8.04 4.04
C THR A 35 -2.29 -8.42 2.61
N VAL A 36 -2.72 -7.64 1.61
CA VAL A 36 -2.39 -7.94 0.21
C VAL A 36 -0.92 -7.71 -0.10
N ARG A 37 -0.28 -6.71 0.52
CA ARG A 37 1.15 -6.42 0.38
C ARG A 37 2.00 -7.61 0.85
N ARG A 38 1.71 -8.17 2.03
CA ARG A 38 2.45 -9.32 2.57
C ARG A 38 2.41 -10.53 1.64
N ARG A 39 1.25 -10.80 1.04
CA ARG A 39 1.11 -11.88 0.04
C ARG A 39 2.02 -11.65 -1.18
N ARG A 40 2.09 -10.41 -1.67
CA ARG A 40 2.95 -10.06 -2.81
C ARG A 40 4.44 -10.10 -2.47
N ILE A 41 4.83 -9.67 -1.27
CA ILE A 41 6.22 -9.79 -0.80
C ILE A 41 6.66 -11.26 -0.75
N ALA A 42 5.78 -12.16 -0.31
CA ALA A 42 6.06 -13.59 -0.37
C ALA A 42 6.27 -14.05 -1.83
N MET A 43 5.39 -13.64 -2.76
CA MET A 43 5.52 -13.94 -4.19
C MET A 43 6.86 -13.44 -4.77
N VAL A 44 7.29 -12.22 -4.41
CA VAL A 44 8.59 -11.66 -4.82
C VAL A 44 9.75 -12.57 -4.40
N ASN A 45 9.72 -13.10 -3.17
CA ASN A 45 10.77 -14.00 -2.69
C ASN A 45 10.78 -15.32 -3.46
N TYR A 46 9.60 -15.91 -3.70
CA TYR A 46 9.48 -17.13 -4.52
C TYR A 46 9.98 -16.90 -5.95
N LEU A 47 9.60 -15.80 -6.60
CA LEU A 47 10.03 -15.48 -7.96
C LEU A 47 11.54 -15.30 -8.06
N LYS A 48 12.16 -14.66 -7.07
CA LYS A 48 13.63 -14.54 -7.00
C LYS A 48 14.31 -15.91 -6.90
N MET A 49 13.77 -16.81 -6.08
CA MET A 49 14.28 -18.18 -5.98
C MET A 49 14.13 -18.95 -7.30
N ASP A 50 12.97 -18.84 -7.96
CA ASP A 50 12.72 -19.47 -9.27
C ASP A 50 13.71 -18.97 -10.33
N ILE A 51 13.95 -17.66 -10.39
CA ILE A 51 14.92 -17.05 -11.32
C ILE A 51 16.31 -17.66 -11.10
N VAL A 52 16.78 -17.68 -9.85
CA VAL A 52 18.09 -18.27 -9.51
C VAL A 52 18.14 -19.75 -9.91
N ASN A 53 17.09 -20.50 -9.62
CA ASN A 53 17.02 -21.92 -9.99
C ASN A 53 17.06 -22.12 -11.51
N PHE A 54 16.30 -21.35 -12.28
CA PHE A 54 16.31 -21.47 -13.74
C PHE A 54 17.67 -21.10 -14.33
N LEU A 55 18.31 -20.02 -13.84
CA LEU A 55 19.65 -19.63 -14.30
C LEU A 55 20.71 -20.71 -14.00
N ASN A 56 20.68 -21.30 -12.80
CA ASN A 56 21.61 -22.37 -12.43
C ASN A 56 21.46 -23.63 -13.31
N ASN A 57 20.29 -23.84 -13.92
CA ASN A 57 20.01 -24.97 -14.80
C ASN A 57 20.07 -24.60 -16.30
N GLY A 58 20.51 -23.39 -16.65
CA GLY A 58 20.62 -22.94 -18.05
C GLY A 58 19.27 -22.69 -18.75
N HIS A 59 18.19 -22.48 -17.98
CA HIS A 59 16.85 -22.22 -18.50
C HIS A 59 16.57 -20.71 -18.60
N ASP A 60 17.37 -20.00 -19.39
CA ASP A 60 17.36 -18.53 -19.46
C ASP A 60 16.01 -17.94 -19.85
N TYR A 61 15.29 -18.57 -20.79
CA TYR A 61 13.95 -18.14 -21.19
C TYR A 61 12.96 -18.20 -20.02
N ASN A 62 12.98 -19.27 -19.23
CA ASN A 62 12.12 -19.41 -18.06
C ASN A 62 12.48 -18.39 -16.97
N ALA A 63 13.79 -18.15 -16.76
CA ALA A 63 14.26 -17.12 -15.84
C ALA A 63 13.76 -15.73 -16.27
N TYR A 64 13.84 -15.41 -17.56
CA TYR A 64 13.33 -14.15 -18.12
C TYR A 64 11.82 -13.99 -17.89
N THR A 65 11.01 -15.01 -18.20
CA THR A 65 9.56 -14.96 -17.93
C THR A 65 9.25 -14.76 -16.44
N ARG A 66 10.02 -15.36 -15.53
CA ARG A 66 9.85 -15.12 -14.08
C ARG A 66 10.25 -13.70 -13.68
N ALA A 67 11.24 -13.11 -14.33
CA ALA A 67 11.64 -11.73 -14.09
C ALA A 67 10.56 -10.72 -14.51
N GLU A 68 9.82 -10.99 -15.60
CA GLU A 68 8.67 -10.15 -16.01
C GLU A 68 7.57 -10.15 -14.95
N VAL A 69 7.23 -11.32 -14.41
CA VAL A 69 6.26 -11.44 -13.32
C VAL A 69 6.76 -10.76 -12.05
N LEU A 70 8.05 -10.88 -11.72
CA LEU A 70 8.67 -10.20 -10.59
C LEU A 70 8.55 -8.67 -10.70
N LEU A 71 8.80 -8.12 -11.90
CA LEU A 71 8.69 -6.70 -12.16
C LEU A 71 7.26 -6.19 -11.91
N GLU A 72 6.25 -6.94 -12.33
CA GLU A 72 4.85 -6.60 -12.10
C GLU A 72 4.49 -6.61 -10.61
N GLU A 73 4.93 -7.62 -9.85
CA GLU A 73 4.71 -7.68 -8.41
C GLU A 73 5.35 -6.47 -7.68
N LEU A 74 6.58 -6.11 -8.05
CA LEU A 74 7.27 -4.95 -7.50
C LEU A 74 6.55 -3.63 -7.85
N ARG A 75 6.07 -3.50 -9.10
CA ARG A 75 5.27 -2.35 -9.53
C ARG A 75 4.02 -2.19 -8.67
N ILE A 76 3.28 -3.28 -8.43
CA ILE A 76 2.07 -3.24 -7.62
C ILE A 76 2.37 -2.91 -6.16
N ILE A 77 3.44 -3.47 -5.58
CA ILE A 77 3.88 -3.11 -4.22
C ILE A 77 4.18 -1.61 -4.14
N SER A 78 4.88 -1.04 -5.12
CA SER A 78 5.14 0.41 -5.17
C SER A 78 3.85 1.24 -5.24
N CYS A 79 2.82 0.78 -5.95
CA CYS A 79 1.52 1.44 -5.95
C CYS A 79 0.86 1.41 -4.56
N TYR A 80 1.00 0.31 -3.81
CA TYR A 80 0.50 0.23 -2.44
C TYR A 80 1.20 1.23 -1.52
N ASP A 81 2.50 1.45 -1.67
CA ASP A 81 3.23 2.45 -0.88
C ASP A 81 2.72 3.88 -1.13
N ILE A 82 2.35 4.19 -2.37
CA ILE A 82 1.73 5.48 -2.71
C ILE A 82 0.35 5.60 -2.04
N ILE A 83 -0.48 4.55 -2.12
CA ILE A 83 -1.82 4.53 -1.51
C ILE A 83 -1.72 4.69 0.01
N GLU A 84 -0.76 4.03 0.65
CA GLU A 84 -0.56 4.14 2.10
C GLU A 84 -0.20 5.58 2.50
N ARG A 85 0.69 6.25 1.76
CA ARG A 85 1.01 7.67 2.01
C ARG A 85 -0.22 8.56 1.92
N PHE A 86 -1.10 8.34 0.95
CA PHE A 86 -2.37 9.08 0.87
C PHE A 86 -3.30 8.77 2.05
N CYS A 87 -3.35 7.51 2.50
CA CYS A 87 -4.12 7.14 3.69
C CYS A 87 -3.59 7.83 4.95
N ASP A 88 -2.27 8.01 5.07
CA ASP A 88 -1.66 8.76 6.15
C ASP A 88 -2.08 10.24 6.10
N CYS A 89 -2.02 10.88 4.92
CA CYS A 89 -2.48 12.26 4.75
C CYS A 89 -3.96 12.47 5.12
N ILE A 90 -4.83 11.47 4.94
CA ILE A 90 -6.26 11.55 5.30
C ILE A 90 -6.46 11.35 6.82
N SER A 91 -5.53 10.66 7.48
CA SER A 91 -5.66 10.28 8.89
C SER A 91 -5.14 11.35 9.86
N GLU A 92 -4.37 12.34 9.37
CA GLU A 92 -3.93 13.55 10.10
C GLU A 92 -5.08 14.56 10.34
#